data_AF-A0A2V2G9H2-F1
#
_entry.id   AF-A0A2V2G9H2-F1
#
_cell.length_a   1.000
_cell.length_b   1.000
_cell.length_c   1.000
_cell.angle_alpha   90.00
_cell.angle_beta   90.00
_cell.angle_gamma   90.00
#
_symmetry.space_group_name_H-M   'P 1'
#
loop_
_entity.id
_entity.type
_entity.pdbx_description
1 polymer ?
#
loop_
_entity_poly.entity_id
_entity_poly.type
_entity_poly.pdbx_seq_one_letter_code
_entity_poly.pdbx_strand_id
1 'polypeptide(L)'
;GDPAMSPTIPIHSFIQITPTRTELLKPRDIIAFYPFGKKQAVLRRVYFEKDKIILIPDDRMSEIFIIESFDEINYIGKVSSYRIDL
;
A
#
# COMPACT_ATOMS: atom_id res chain seq x y z
N GLY A 1 13.00 -3.46 0.98
CA GLY A 1 11.54 -3.31 0.79
C GLY A 1 11.25 -1.95 0.19
N ASP A 2 10.00 -1.67 -0.16
CA ASP A 2 9.57 -0.33 -0.58
C ASP A 2 9.71 0.67 0.58
N PRO A 3 10.55 1.73 0.47
CA PRO A 3 10.78 2.70 1.55
C PRO A 3 9.68 3.77 1.62
N ALA A 4 8.74 3.79 0.67
CA ALA A 4 7.79 4.88 0.47
C ALA A 4 6.81 5.12 1.64
N MET A 5 6.71 4.18 2.58
CA MET A 5 5.88 4.32 3.78
C MET A 5 6.67 4.79 5.01
N SER A 6 7.95 5.12 4.87
CA SER A 6 8.73 5.78 5.92
C SER A 6 8.20 7.21 6.15
N PRO A 7 7.94 7.65 7.40
CA PRO A 7 8.38 7.04 8.66
C PRO A 7 7.38 6.08 9.32
N THR A 8 6.14 5.94 8.83
CA THR A 8 5.13 5.08 9.50
C THR A 8 5.58 3.63 9.53
N ILE A 9 6.11 3.12 8.42
CA ILE A 9 6.77 1.81 8.36
C ILE A 9 8.26 2.07 8.13
N PRO A 10 9.11 1.90 9.16
CA PRO A 10 10.55 2.08 9.03
C PRO A 10 11.15 1.16 7.97
N ILE A 11 12.21 1.65 7.32
CA ILE A 11 12.97 0.87 6.34
C ILE A 11 13.53 -0.37 7.05
N HIS A 12 13.57 -1.50 6.33
CA HIS A 12 14.00 -2.81 6.84
C HIS A 12 13.06 -3.46 7.87
N SER A 13 11.83 -2.95 8.05
CA SER A 13 10.80 -3.64 8.83
C SER A 13 10.38 -4.96 8.16
N PHE A 14 10.08 -5.97 8.99
CA PHE A 14 9.31 -7.14 8.58
C PHE A 14 7.82 -6.78 8.62
N ILE A 15 7.09 -7.12 7.55
CA ILE A 15 5.71 -6.65 7.34
C ILE A 15 4.79 -7.86 7.23
N GLN A 16 3.70 -7.84 7.99
CA GLN A 16 2.67 -8.87 7.93
C GLN A 16 1.49 -8.39 7.10
N ILE A 17 1.22 -9.08 6.00
CA ILE A 17 0.12 -8.79 5.09
C ILE A 17 -1.02 -9.79 5.32
N THR A 18 -2.24 -9.28 5.47
CA THR A 18 -3.47 -10.08 5.56
C THR A 18 -4.25 -9.96 4.26
N PRO A 19 -4.70 -11.07 3.63
CA PRO A 19 -5.47 -11.07 2.39
C PRO A 19 -6.91 -10.58 2.64
N THR A 20 -7.03 -9.27 2.90
CA THR A 20 -8.28 -8.60 3.23
C THR A 20 -9.02 -8.29 1.93
N ARG A 21 -10.32 -8.62 1.85
CA ARG A 21 -11.13 -8.23 0.69
C ARG A 21 -11.16 -6.72 0.54
N THR A 22 -11.10 -6.24 -0.69
CA THR A 22 -11.02 -4.80 -1.00
C THR A 22 -12.24 -4.04 -0.49
N GLU A 23 -13.42 -4.66 -0.46
CA GLU A 23 -14.65 -4.08 0.11
C GLU A 23 -14.55 -3.78 1.62
N LEU A 24 -13.61 -4.41 2.34
CA LEU A 24 -13.42 -4.25 3.77
C LEU A 24 -12.31 -3.24 4.12
N LEU A 25 -11.63 -2.70 3.11
CA LEU A 25 -10.60 -1.69 3.30
C LEU A 25 -11.22 -0.39 3.80
N LYS A 26 -10.54 0.24 4.76
CA LYS A 26 -10.93 1.55 5.29
C LYS A 26 -10.01 2.62 4.74
N PRO A 27 -10.48 3.87 4.59
CA PRO A 27 -9.59 4.99 4.35
C PRO A 27 -8.42 4.98 5.32
N ARG A 28 -7.22 5.28 4.81
CA ARG A 28 -5.93 5.28 5.50
C ARG A 28 -5.34 3.91 5.81
N ASP A 29 -5.96 2.80 5.44
CA ASP A 29 -5.32 1.49 5.47
C ASP A 29 -4.07 1.48 4.58
N ILE A 30 -3.04 0.74 4.96
CA ILE A 30 -1.85 0.54 4.11
C ILE A 30 -2.03 -0.80 3.41
N ILE A 31 -1.87 -0.82 2.09
CA ILE A 31 -2.01 -2.02 1.27
C ILE A 31 -0.70 -2.35 0.57
N ALA A 32 -0.51 -3.64 0.27
CA ALA A 32 0.55 -4.14 -0.58
C ALA A 32 -0.01 -4.56 -1.93
N PHE A 33 0.68 -4.21 -3.01
CA PHE A 33 0.28 -4.53 -4.38
C PHE A 33 1.47 -4.46 -5.33
N TYR A 34 1.33 -5.07 -6.51
CA TYR A 34 2.26 -4.81 -7.63
C TYR A 34 1.65 -3.79 -8.59
N PRO A 35 2.29 -2.63 -8.82
CA PRO A 35 1.77 -1.59 -9.71
C PRO A 35 2.03 -1.95 -11.18
N PHE A 36 1.01 -1.88 -12.03
CA PHE A 36 1.11 -1.86 -13.50
C PHE A 36 2.15 -2.83 -14.11
N GLY A 37 2.09 -4.11 -13.74
CA GLY A 37 2.99 -5.14 -14.28
C GLY A 37 4.43 -5.14 -13.73
N LYS A 38 4.77 -4.26 -12.77
CA LYS A 38 6.07 -4.30 -12.09
C LYS A 38 6.19 -5.57 -11.24
N LYS A 39 7.40 -6.12 -11.15
CA LYS A 39 7.69 -7.33 -10.35
C LYS A 39 7.96 -7.06 -8.87
N GLN A 40 8.06 -5.80 -8.47
CA GLN A 40 8.32 -5.39 -7.09
C GLN A 40 7.01 -4.91 -6.46
N ALA A 41 6.68 -5.49 -5.31
CA ALA A 41 5.54 -5.04 -4.52
C ALA A 41 5.86 -3.68 -3.87
N VAL A 42 4.86 -2.82 -3.81
CA VAL A 42 4.92 -1.50 -3.17
C VAL A 42 3.84 -1.41 -2.10
N LEU A 43 4.01 -0.45 -1.19
CA LEU A 43 3.10 -0.17 -0.09
C LEU A 43 2.55 1.24 -0.22
N ARG A 44 1.23 1.40 -0.16
CA ARG A 44 0.61 2.73 -0.16
C ARG A 44 -0.55 2.80 0.79
N ARG A 45 -0.80 4.01 1.28
CA ARG A 45 -1.99 4.34 2.04
C ARG A 45 -3.17 4.57 1.10
N VAL A 46 -4.27 3.88 1.33
CA VAL A 46 -5.47 3.99 0.51
C VAL A 46 -6.34 5.16 0.95
N TYR A 47 -6.82 5.94 -0.01
CA TYR A 47 -7.86 6.94 0.16
C TYR A 47 -8.92 6.73 -0.92
N PHE A 48 -10.18 6.93 -0.55
CA PHE A 48 -11.31 6.79 -1.46
C PHE A 48 -11.89 8.18 -1.69
N GLU A 49 -11.86 8.66 -2.93
CA GLU A 49 -12.33 9.99 -3.32
C GLU A 49 -13.28 9.85 -4.51
N LYS A 50 -14.59 9.91 -4.24
CA LYS A 50 -15.67 9.69 -5.22
C LYS A 50 -15.45 8.38 -5.98
N ASP A 51 -15.15 8.48 -7.28
CA ASP A 51 -14.97 7.35 -8.20
C ASP A 51 -13.50 6.95 -8.37
N LYS A 52 -12.61 7.47 -7.52
CA LYS A 52 -11.17 7.21 -7.58
C LYS A 52 -10.64 6.68 -6.25
N ILE A 53 -9.64 5.82 -6.38
CA ILE A 53 -8.83 5.31 -5.28
C ILE A 53 -7.44 5.95 -5.42
N ILE A 54 -7.03 6.68 -4.40
CA ILE A 54 -5.74 7.35 -4.35
C ILE A 54 -4.83 6.57 -3.40
N LEU A 55 -3.68 6.14 -3.91
CA LEU A 55 -2.68 5.34 -3.20
C LEU A 55 -1.46 6.22 -2.93
N ILE A 56 -1.34 6.70 -1.69
CA ILE A 56 -0.42 7.75 -1.29
C ILE A 56 0.74 7.16 -0.47
N PRO A 57 2.01 7.51 -0.78
CA PRO A 57 3.15 7.21 0.07
C PRO A 57 3.25 8.20 1.24
N ASP A 58 3.92 7.80 2.31
CA ASP A 58 4.27 8.74 3.38
C ASP A 58 5.53 9.57 3.01
N ASP A 59 6.46 8.97 2.26
CA ASP A 59 7.56 9.69 1.61
C ASP A 59 7.06 10.49 0.40
N ARG A 60 7.19 11.82 0.48
CA ARG A 60 6.71 12.75 -0.56
C ARG A 60 7.47 12.65 -1.88
N MET A 61 8.65 12.03 -1.90
CA MET A 61 9.42 11.83 -3.12
C MET A 61 8.99 10.58 -3.90
N SER A 62 8.17 9.73 -3.28
CA SER A 62 7.70 8.48 -3.86
C SER A 62 6.45 8.66 -4.73
N GLU A 63 6.25 7.75 -5.68
CA GLU A 63 5.16 7.78 -6.65
C GLU A 63 3.78 7.65 -5.96
N ILE A 64 2.83 8.51 -6.35
CA ILE A 64 1.39 8.40 -6.02
C ILE A 64 0.71 7.65 -7.16
N PHE A 65 -0.18 6.71 -6.82
CA PHE A 65 -1.01 6.03 -7.82
C PHE A 65 -2.46 6.46 -7.68
N ILE A 66 -3.13 6.68 -8.81
CA ILE A 66 -4.56 6.99 -8.88
C ILE A 66 -5.17 5.94 -9.80
N ILE A 67 -6.12 5.18 -9.28
CA ILE A 67 -6.81 4.09 -9.99
C ILE A 67 -8.33 4.26 -9.82
N GLU A 68 -9.12 3.71 -10.73
CA GLU A 68 -10.58 3.67 -10.67
C GLU A 68 -11.06 2.37 -10.00
N SER A 69 -10.32 1.27 -10.18
CA SER A 69 -10.58 -0.02 -9.53
C SER A 69 -9.30 -0.68 -9.00
N PHE A 70 -9.44 -1.51 -7.96
CA PHE A 70 -8.37 -2.40 -7.50
C PHE A 70 -7.95 -3.45 -8.54
N ASP A 71 -8.78 -3.71 -9.56
CA ASP A 71 -8.45 -4.62 -10.66
C ASP A 71 -7.32 -4.10 -11.56
N GLU A 72 -7.03 -2.80 -11.52
CA GLU A 72 -5.92 -2.18 -12.27
C GLU A 72 -4.54 -2.52 -11.69
N ILE A 73 -4.51 -3.05 -10.46
CA ILE A 73 -3.30 -3.42 -9.75
C ILE A 73 -3.37 -4.88 -9.30
N ASN A 74 -2.21 -5.54 -9.18
CA ASN A 74 -2.19 -6.86 -8.57
C ASN A 74 -2.18 -6.68 -7.05
N TYR A 75 -3.37 -6.48 -6.47
CA TYR A 75 -3.58 -6.35 -5.04
C TYR A 75 -3.18 -7.63 -4.29
N ILE A 76 -2.40 -7.48 -3.22
CA ILE A 76 -1.90 -8.61 -2.40
C ILE A 76 -2.69 -8.70 -1.09
N GLY A 77 -2.87 -7.56 -0.40
CA GLY A 77 -3.52 -7.53 0.90
C GLY A 77 -3.26 -6.25 1.68
N LYS A 78 -3.85 -6.19 2.87
CA LYS A 78 -3.68 -5.09 3.83
C LYS A 78 -2.49 -5.37 4.76
N VAL A 79 -1.68 -4.35 5.03
CA VAL A 79 -0.67 -4.40 6.09
C VAL A 79 -1.38 -4.44 7.45
N SER A 80 -1.18 -5.52 8.19
CA SER A 80 -1.79 -5.77 9.50
C SER A 80 -0.88 -5.38 10.65
N SER A 81 0.43 -5.57 10.48
CA SER A 81 1.46 -5.18 11.44
C SER A 81 2.82 -5.07 10.76
N TYR A 82 3.76 -4.42 11.43
CA TYR A 82 5.17 -4.44 11.10
C TYR A 82 6.00 -4.57 12.37
N ARG A 83 7.20 -5.14 12.26
CA ARG A 83 8.18 -5.19 13.34
C ARG A 83 9.56 -4.80 12.83
N ILE A 84 10.31 -4.12 13.68
CA ILE A 84 11.72 -3.82 13.44
C ILE A 84 12.52 -4.91 14.14
N ASP A 85 13.51 -5.46 13.46
CA ASP A 85 14.52 -6.29 14.11
C ASP A 85 15.57 -5.34 14.68
N LEU A 86 15.74 -5.36 16.00
CA LEU A 86 16.67 -4.50 16.73
C LEU A 86 18.06 -5.15 16.81
#